data_AF-A0A7X7AXM4-F1
#
_entry.id   AF-A0A7X7AXM4-F1
#
_cell.length_a   1.000
_cell.length_b   1.000
_cell.length_c   1.000
_cell.angle_alpha   90.00
_cell.angle_beta   90.00
_cell.angle_gamma   90.00
#
_symmetry.space_group_name_H-M   'P 1'
#
loop_
_entity.id
_entity.type
_entity.pdbx_description
1 polymer ?
#
loop_
_entity_poly.entity_id
_entity_poly.type
_entity_poly.pdbx_seq_one_letter_code
_entity_poly.pdbx_strand_id
1 'polypeptide(L)'
;MPDKPALVEIFEPPLCCPGGNCKPGVDSGVIDIFEALGRLAGEHGDRVVVRRLVVPRDLRRVRGDAGLRERLAQWQTQGLLPVTCVDGEVAKTRTYPTYEELLVLTGITAEPEDARGEQRPGR
;
A
#
# COMPACT_ATOMS: atom_id res chain seq x y z
N MET A 1 -1.11 -19.75 -9.42
CA MET A 1 -0.26 -18.71 -8.84
C MET A 1 -0.50 -17.47 -9.67
N PRO A 2 -1.02 -16.35 -9.15
CA PRO A 2 -0.51 -15.09 -9.67
C PRO A 2 0.97 -15.07 -9.27
N ASP A 3 1.88 -15.18 -10.24
CA ASP A 3 3.33 -15.38 -10.02
C ASP A 3 4.03 -14.20 -9.31
N LYS A 4 3.28 -13.17 -8.89
CA LYS A 4 3.81 -11.93 -8.29
C LYS A 4 2.90 -11.46 -7.14
N PRO A 5 3.47 -11.08 -5.98
CA PRO A 5 2.70 -10.44 -4.92
C PRO A 5 2.18 -9.06 -5.36
N ALA A 6 0.96 -8.71 -4.91
CA ALA A 6 0.39 -7.39 -5.14
C ALA A 6 1.24 -6.32 -4.44
N LEU A 7 1.53 -5.23 -5.13
CA LEU A 7 2.34 -4.15 -4.57
C LEU A 7 1.43 -3.02 -4.09
N VAL A 8 1.38 -2.79 -2.78
CA VAL A 8 0.66 -1.65 -2.16
C VAL A 8 1.67 -0.55 -1.84
N GLU A 9 1.54 0.60 -2.49
CA GLU A 9 2.36 1.79 -2.23
C GLU A 9 1.51 2.90 -1.61
N ILE A 10 1.92 3.45 -0.48
CA ILE A 10 1.27 4.61 0.14
C ILE A 10 2.23 5.81 0.15
N PHE A 11 1.81 6.88 -0.49
CA PHE A 11 2.51 8.16 -0.52
C PHE A 11 1.88 9.08 0.51
N GLU A 12 2.66 9.35 1.57
CA GLU A 12 2.21 10.09 2.74
C GLU A 12 2.41 11.59 2.57
N PRO A 13 1.54 12.42 3.17
CA PRO A 13 1.79 13.85 3.33
C PRO A 13 3.07 14.09 4.15
N PRO A 14 3.53 15.36 4.25
CA PRO A 14 4.62 15.73 5.14
C PRO A 14 4.29 15.41 6.60
N LEU A 15 4.70 14.23 7.06
CA LEU A 15 4.58 13.80 8.45
C LEU A 15 5.85 14.20 9.21
N CYS A 16 5.70 14.75 10.43
CA CYS A 16 6.84 15.05 11.30
C CYS A 16 7.58 13.77 11.79
N CYS A 17 6.86 12.64 11.86
CA CYS A 17 7.37 11.33 12.27
C CYS A 17 6.68 10.24 11.45
N PRO A 18 7.33 9.09 11.14
CA PRO A 18 6.72 8.03 10.33
C PRO A 18 5.38 7.57 10.90
N GLY A 19 5.29 7.40 12.23
CA GLY A 19 4.08 6.99 12.95
C GLY A 19 3.00 8.06 13.10
N GLY A 20 3.22 9.29 12.64
CA GLY A 20 2.31 10.43 12.85
C GLY A 20 2.21 10.94 14.30
N ASN A 21 2.42 10.08 15.30
CA ASN A 21 2.12 10.27 16.73
C ASN A 21 2.86 11.38 17.50
N CYS A 22 3.75 12.15 16.87
CA CYS A 22 4.63 13.11 17.57
C CYS A 22 3.95 14.44 17.96
N LYS A 23 2.68 14.67 17.60
CA LYS A 23 1.92 15.87 17.99
C LYS A 23 0.53 15.53 18.58
N PRO A 24 0.02 16.33 19.54
CA PRO A 24 -1.39 16.25 19.92
C PRO A 24 -2.28 16.63 18.73
N GLY A 25 -3.34 15.86 18.47
CA GLY A 25 -4.24 16.08 17.32
C GLY A 25 -3.87 15.26 16.07
N VAL A 26 -3.22 14.12 16.24
CA VAL A 26 -2.94 13.18 15.15
C VAL A 26 -4.25 12.62 14.59
N ASP A 27 -4.33 12.64 13.27
CA ASP A 27 -5.38 12.00 12.51
C ASP A 27 -5.35 10.51 12.83
N SER A 28 -6.42 10.00 13.46
CA SER A 28 -6.54 8.59 13.85
C SER A 28 -6.31 7.65 12.66
N GLY A 29 -6.60 8.11 11.43
CA GLY A 29 -6.37 7.35 10.22
C GLY A 29 -4.91 6.96 9.98
N VAL A 30 -3.93 7.72 10.52
CA VAL A 30 -2.52 7.32 10.44
C VAL A 30 -2.26 6.08 11.31
N ILE A 31 -2.82 6.03 12.53
CA ILE A 31 -2.63 4.88 13.42
C ILE A 31 -3.31 3.65 12.82
N ASP A 32 -4.55 3.82 12.36
CA ASP A 32 -5.36 2.75 11.80
C ASP A 32 -4.68 2.11 10.57
N ILE A 33 -4.08 2.91 9.68
CA ILE A 33 -3.36 2.36 8.52
C ILE A 33 -2.08 1.63 8.92
N PHE A 34 -1.37 2.07 9.97
CA PHE A 34 -0.18 1.36 10.44
C PHE A 34 -0.54 -0.04 10.93
N GLU A 35 -1.62 -0.15 11.71
CA GLU A 35 -2.14 -1.43 12.19
C GLU A 35 -2.66 -2.29 11.05
N ALA A 36 -3.44 -1.72 10.14
CA ALA A 36 -3.98 -2.43 8.99
C ALA A 36 -2.89 -3.00 8.06
N LEU A 37 -1.84 -2.21 7.78
CA LEU A 37 -0.71 -2.67 6.97
C LEU A 37 0.16 -3.71 7.70
N GLY A 38 0.36 -3.55 9.01
CA GLY A 38 1.06 -4.54 9.83
C GLY A 38 0.32 -5.87 9.83
N ARG A 39 -1.01 -5.83 9.98
CA ARG A 39 -1.89 -6.99 9.87
C ARG A 39 -1.84 -7.61 8.48
N LEU A 40 -1.96 -6.82 7.41
CA LEU A 40 -1.91 -7.30 6.03
C LEU A 40 -0.58 -8.00 5.72
N ALA A 41 0.55 -7.42 6.13
CA ALA A 41 1.87 -8.02 5.95
C ALA A 41 2.07 -9.28 6.80
N GLY A 42 1.47 -9.34 7.99
CA GLY A 42 1.52 -10.51 8.87
C GLY A 42 0.66 -11.67 8.39
N GLU A 43 -0.56 -11.40 7.91
CA GLU A 43 -1.51 -12.42 7.45
C GLU A 43 -1.24 -12.86 5.99
N HIS A 44 -0.67 -11.98 5.16
CA HIS A 44 -0.58 -12.17 3.70
C HIS A 44 0.75 -11.71 3.07
N GLY A 45 1.84 -11.71 3.84
CA GLY A 45 3.15 -11.22 3.38
C GLY A 45 3.77 -11.99 2.18
N ASP A 46 3.29 -13.20 1.90
CA ASP A 46 3.62 -13.99 0.71
C ASP A 46 2.85 -13.53 -0.54
N ARG A 47 1.74 -12.80 -0.36
CA ARG A 47 0.85 -12.32 -1.43
C ARG A 47 0.91 -10.81 -1.62
N VAL A 48 1.43 -10.06 -0.65
CA VAL A 48 1.45 -8.59 -0.67
C VAL A 48 2.79 -8.03 -0.24
N VAL A 49 3.27 -7.03 -0.98
CA VAL A 49 4.40 -6.18 -0.58
C VAL A 49 3.88 -4.79 -0.27
N VAL A 50 4.16 -4.28 0.92
CA VAL A 50 3.77 -2.94 1.35
C VAL A 50 4.97 -2.01 1.30
N ARG A 51 4.83 -0.85 0.65
CA ARG A 51 5.82 0.22 0.62
C ARG A 51 5.18 1.55 1.00
N ARG A 52 5.88 2.33 1.82
CA ARG A 52 5.44 3.66 2.24
C ARG A 52 6.53 4.68 1.97
N LEU A 53 6.12 5.83 1.45
CA LEU A 53 7.00 6.94 1.13
C LEU A 53 6.44 8.22 1.74
N VAL A 54 7.18 8.81 2.68
CA VAL A 54 6.80 10.10 3.27
C VAL A 54 7.36 11.23 2.43
N VAL A 55 6.49 12.05 1.84
CA VAL A 55 6.93 13.16 0.97
C VAL A 55 7.08 14.44 1.81
N PRO A 56 8.19 15.21 1.72
CA PRO A 56 9.31 15.05 0.79
C PRO A 56 10.48 14.16 1.28
N ARG A 57 10.42 13.66 2.53
CA ARG A 57 11.52 12.94 3.20
C ARG A 57 12.12 11.79 2.37
N ASP A 58 11.27 11.03 1.71
CA ASP A 58 11.62 9.81 0.99
C ASP A 58 11.75 10.02 -0.54
N LEU A 59 11.62 11.24 -1.05
CA LEU A 59 11.75 11.53 -2.49
C LEU A 59 13.08 11.06 -3.09
N ARG A 60 14.15 10.99 -2.28
CA ARG A 60 15.43 10.42 -2.70
C ARG A 60 15.35 8.96 -3.15
N ARG A 61 14.40 8.19 -2.61
CA ARG A 61 14.18 6.77 -2.95
C ARG A 61 13.60 6.59 -4.35
N VAL A 62 12.95 7.63 -4.88
CA VAL A 62 12.33 7.65 -6.21
C VAL A 62 13.05 8.61 -7.16
N ARG A 63 14.31 8.95 -6.85
CA ARG A 63 15.09 9.92 -7.64
C ARG A 63 15.21 9.53 -9.11
N GLY A 64 15.28 8.24 -9.41
CA GLY A 64 15.42 7.68 -10.76
C GLY A 64 14.12 7.63 -11.57
N ASP A 65 12.96 7.90 -10.96
CA ASP A 65 11.66 7.88 -11.64
C ASP A 65 11.09 9.31 -11.71
N ALA A 66 11.39 9.99 -12.82
CA ALA A 66 10.95 11.37 -13.04
C ALA A 66 9.43 11.49 -13.10
N GLY A 67 8.74 10.50 -13.69
CA GLY A 67 7.28 10.49 -13.80
C GLY A 67 6.61 10.32 -12.44
N LEU A 68 7.11 9.42 -11.59
CA LEU A 68 6.63 9.30 -10.21
C LEU A 68 6.85 10.59 -9.41
N ARG A 69 8.01 11.24 -9.58
CA ARG A 69 8.27 12.53 -8.91
C ARG A 69 7.32 13.63 -9.33
N GLU A 70 7.00 13.72 -10.63
CA GLU A 70 6.05 14.70 -11.14
C GLU A 70 4.64 14.44 -10.60
N ARG A 71 4.19 13.18 -10.63
CA ARG A 71 2.90 12.77 -10.03
C ARG A 71 2.85 13.13 -8.53
N LEU A 72 3.90 12.85 -7.77
CA LEU A 72 3.98 13.20 -6.35
C LEU A 72 3.87 14.70 -6.11
N ALA A 73 4.55 15.51 -6.92
CA ALA A 73 4.45 16.97 -6.83
C ALA A 73 3.03 17.45 -7.14
N GLN A 74 2.40 16.92 -8.19
CA GLN A 74 1.01 17.23 -8.54
C GLN A 74 0.03 16.85 -7.42
N TRP A 75 0.16 15.65 -6.86
CA TRP A 75 -0.68 15.20 -5.74
C TRP A 75 -0.53 16.08 -4.50
N GLN A 76 0.67 16.60 -4.23
CA GLN A 76 0.88 17.60 -3.18
C GLN A 76 0.16 18.91 -3.48
N THR A 77 0.37 19.48 -4.68
CA THR A 77 -0.25 20.75 -5.07
C THR A 77 -1.78 20.67 -5.08
N GLN A 78 -2.34 19.52 -5.44
CA GLN A 78 -3.79 19.29 -5.51
C GLN A 78 -4.40 18.84 -4.16
N GLY A 79 -3.59 18.65 -3.10
CA GLY A 79 -4.08 18.17 -1.81
C GLY A 79 -4.69 16.76 -1.87
N LEU A 80 -4.05 15.85 -2.61
CA LEU A 80 -4.51 14.47 -2.80
C LEU A 80 -3.87 13.46 -1.82
N LEU A 81 -2.84 13.86 -1.08
CA LEU A 81 -2.19 12.98 -0.12
C LEU A 81 -3.08 12.71 1.11
N PRO A 82 -3.04 11.51 1.72
CA PRO A 82 -2.30 10.33 1.27
C PRO A 82 -2.86 9.73 -0.03
N VAL A 83 -1.97 9.20 -0.88
CA VAL A 83 -2.34 8.46 -2.09
C VAL A 83 -1.92 7.00 -1.95
N THR A 84 -2.87 6.09 -2.12
CA THR A 84 -2.61 4.65 -2.18
C THR A 84 -2.63 4.19 -3.61
N CYS A 85 -1.58 3.48 -4.03
CA CYS A 85 -1.52 2.79 -5.30
C CYS A 85 -1.44 1.27 -5.10
N VAL A 86 -2.07 0.52 -5.99
CA VAL A 86 -1.90 -0.93 -6.11
C VAL A 86 -1.35 -1.24 -7.49
N ASP A 87 -0.22 -1.95 -7.54
CA ASP A 87 0.50 -2.30 -8.76
C ASP A 87 0.78 -1.09 -9.69
N GLY A 88 0.97 0.09 -9.09
CA GLY A 88 1.27 1.35 -9.79
C GLY A 88 0.05 2.18 -10.19
N GLU A 89 -1.16 1.68 -9.98
CA GLU A 89 -2.42 2.38 -10.26
C GLU A 89 -3.00 3.03 -9.01
N VAL A 90 -3.56 4.25 -9.14
CA VAL A 90 -4.14 4.97 -8.01
C VAL A 90 -5.44 4.32 -7.57
N ALA A 91 -5.45 3.77 -6.36
CA ALA A 91 -6.61 3.10 -5.76
C ALA A 91 -7.42 4.04 -4.85
N LYS A 92 -6.73 4.90 -4.08
CA LYS A 92 -7.38 5.81 -3.12
C LYS A 92 -6.57 7.09 -2.94
N THR A 93 -7.25 8.20 -2.65
CA THR A 93 -6.63 9.51 -2.39
C THR A 93 -7.29 10.19 -1.20
N ARG A 94 -6.59 11.14 -0.56
CA ARG A 94 -7.01 11.98 0.57
C ARG A 94 -7.29 11.26 1.90
N THR A 95 -7.58 9.96 1.87
CA THR A 95 -7.84 9.16 3.06
C THR A 95 -7.15 7.79 2.94
N TYR A 96 -6.80 7.21 4.09
CA TYR A 96 -6.22 5.88 4.12
C TYR A 96 -7.28 4.81 3.83
N PRO A 97 -6.88 3.70 3.18
CA PRO A 97 -7.75 2.54 3.07
C PRO A 97 -7.89 1.83 4.42
N THR A 98 -9.05 1.28 4.70
CA THR A 98 -9.24 0.35 5.82
C THR A 98 -8.60 -1.01 5.51
N TYR A 99 -8.51 -1.88 6.51
CA TYR A 99 -8.07 -3.27 6.29
C TYR A 99 -8.92 -4.01 5.25
N GLU A 100 -10.25 -3.84 5.32
CA GLU A 100 -11.17 -4.48 4.37
C GLU A 100 -10.98 -3.95 2.95
N GLU A 101 -10.78 -2.64 2.79
CA GLU A 101 -10.46 -2.06 1.49
C GLU A 101 -9.14 -2.61 0.94
N LEU A 102 -8.11 -2.77 1.78
CA LEU A 102 -6.84 -3.35 1.36
C LEU A 102 -6.99 -4.79 0.84
N LEU A 103 -7.82 -5.62 1.48
CA LEU A 103 -8.10 -6.98 1.01
C LEU A 103 -8.76 -6.98 -0.38
N VAL A 104 -9.77 -6.13 -0.57
CA VAL A 104 -10.47 -5.99 -1.86
C VAL A 104 -9.51 -5.47 -2.94
N LEU A 105 -8.75 -4.42 -2.62
CA LEU A 105 -7.81 -3.79 -3.56
C LEU A 105 -6.67 -4.72 -3.97
N THR A 106 -6.23 -5.61 -3.08
CA THR A 106 -5.16 -6.59 -3.37
C THR A 106 -5.70 -7.90 -3.95
N GLY A 107 -7.01 -8.06 -4.09
CA GLY A 107 -7.63 -9.30 -4.55
C GLY A 107 -7.47 -10.47 -3.58
N ILE A 108 -7.20 -10.19 -2.29
CA ILE A 108 -7.21 -11.21 -1.24
C ILE A 108 -8.67 -11.43 -0.84
N THR A 109 -9.35 -12.26 -1.62
CA THR A 109 -10.58 -12.91 -1.17
C THR A 109 -10.20 -14.24 -0.53
N ALA A 110 -10.88 -14.59 0.55
CA ALA A 110 -10.75 -15.88 1.21
C ALA A 110 -11.36 -16.96 0.32
N GLU A 111 -10.67 -17.35 -0.75
CA GLU A 111 -10.93 -18.61 -1.44
C GLU A 111 -9.67 -19.49 -1.38
N PRO A 112 -9.81 -20.76 -0.93
CA PRO A 112 -8.70 -21.67 -0.78
C PRO A 112 -8.19 -22.09 -2.16
N GLU A 113 -6.99 -21.66 -2.54
CA GLU A 113 -6.29 -22.22 -3.71
C GLU A 113 -5.48 -23.48 -3.34
N ASP A 114 -5.99 -24.27 -2.38
CA ASP A 114 -5.75 -25.72 -2.32
C ASP A 114 -6.81 -26.41 -3.19
N ALA A 115 -6.62 -26.27 -4.51
CA ALA A 115 -7.33 -27.03 -5.54
C ALA A 115 -6.37 -27.38 -6.69
N ARG A 116 -5.10 -27.69 -6.34
CA ARG A 116 -4.18 -28.47 -7.20
C ARG A 116 -3.83 -29.78 -6.50
N GLY A 117 -4.87 -30.48 -6.05
CA GLY A 117 -4.84 -31.93 -5.92
C GLY A 117 -5.04 -32.56 -7.30
N GLU A 118 -4.12 -33.45 -7.65
CA GLU A 118 -4.31 -34.58 -8.58
C GLU A 118 -4.40 -34.28 -10.09
N GLN A 119 -3.25 -34.33 -10.77
CA GLN A 119 -3.17 -35.06 -12.05
C GLN A 119 -2.03 -36.09 -11.96
N ARG A 120 -2.43 -37.32 -11.63
CA ARG A 120 -1.62 -38.55 -11.67
C ARG A 120 -1.28 -38.98 -13.12
N PRO A 121 -0.31 -39.89 -13.30
CA PRO A 121 0.64 -39.90 -14.41
C PRO A 121 0.07 -40.48 -15.71
N GLY A 122 0.53 -39.93 -16.84
CA GLY A 122 0.18 -40.38 -18.18
C GLY A 122 1.30 -41.17 -18.85
N ARG A 123 1.17 -42.51 -18.74
CA ARG A 123 1.68 -43.58 -19.63
C ARG A 123 3.17 -43.90 -19.68
#